data_AF-A0A841V7E0-F1
#
_entry.id   AF-A0A841V7E0-F1
#
_cell.length_a   1.000
_cell.length_b   1.000
_cell.length_c   1.000
_cell.angle_alpha   90.00
_cell.angle_beta   90.00
_cell.angle_gamma   90.00
#
_symmetry.space_group_name_H-M   'P 1'
#
loop_
_entity.id
_entity.type
_entity.pdbx_description
1 polymer ?
#
loop_
_entity_poly.entity_id
_entity_poly.type
_entity_poly.pdbx_seq_one_letter_code
_entity_poly.pdbx_strand_id
1 'polypeptide(L)' 'MDDDTQELIAIQEELERLGDRLRKIFPSTHPQFDDVFEDVGAAGYYLREAGYRLESVLKTVQGDSAASSSHRASEETEIE' A
#
# COMPACT_ATOMS: atom_id res chain seq x y z
N MET A 1 -0.22 -15.37 8.15
CA MET A 1 -0.72 -14.06 7.70
C MET A 1 -1.70 -14.34 6.57
N ASP A 2 -2.80 -13.60 6.53
CA ASP A 2 -3.83 -13.76 5.51
C ASP A 2 -3.25 -13.56 4.09
N ASP A 3 -3.71 -14.35 3.11
CA ASP A 3 -3.27 -14.28 1.71
C ASP A 3 -3.52 -12.87 1.16
N ASP A 4 -4.68 -12.30 1.53
CA ASP A 4 -5.10 -10.94 1.18
C ASP A 4 -4.14 -9.88 1.74
N THR A 5 -3.57 -10.11 2.92
CA THR A 5 -2.58 -9.19 3.52
C THR A 5 -1.27 -9.21 2.73
N GLN A 6 -0.83 -10.39 2.27
CA GLN A 6 0.37 -10.50 1.44
C GLN A 6 0.16 -9.87 0.07
N GLU A 7 -1.04 -10.03 -0.51
CA GLU A 7 -1.40 -9.39 -1.78
C GLU A 7 -1.38 -7.86 -1.66
N LEU A 8 -1.96 -7.29 -0.59
CA LEU A 8 -1.94 -5.85 -0.33
C LEU A 8 -0.51 -5.30 -0.16
N ILE A 9 0.38 -6.04 0.51
CA ILE A 9 1.80 -5.68 0.63
C ILE A 9 2.48 -5.69 -0.75
N ALA A 10 2.22 -6.73 -1.56
CA ALA A 10 2.79 -6.85 -2.89
C ALA A 10 2.37 -5.68 -3.81
N ILE A 11 1.09 -5.27 -3.75
CA ILE A 11 0.59 -4.12 -4.50
C ILE A 11 1.30 -2.83 -4.04
N GLN A 12 1.50 -2.65 -2.73
CA GLN A 12 2.21 -1.47 -2.21
C GLN A 12 3.66 -1.39 -2.74
N GLU A 13 4.39 -2.51 -2.74
CA GLU A 13 5.73 -2.56 -3.32
C GLU A 13 5.73 -2.27 -4.83
N GLU A 14 4.72 -2.74 -5.56
CA GLU A 14 4.61 -2.50 -7.00
C GLU A 14 4.37 -1.01 -7.30
N LEU A 15 3.52 -0.34 -6.53
CA LEU A 15 3.27 1.11 -6.68
C LEU A 15 4.56 1.92 -6.49
N GLU A 16 5.37 1.57 -5.49
CA GLU A 16 6.67 2.21 -5.27
C GLU A 16 7.62 1.98 -6.44
N ARG A 17 7.73 0.74 -6.92
CA ARG A 17 8.55 0.39 -8.09
C ARG A 17 8.09 1.13 -9.35
N LEU A 18 6.80 1.30 -9.55
CA LEU A 18 6.25 2.08 -10.67
C LEU A 18 6.62 3.56 -10.57
N GLY A 19 6.52 4.14 -9.38
CA GLY A 19 6.93 5.53 -9.13
C GLY A 19 8.42 5.76 -9.44
N ASP A 20 9.28 4.85 -9.01
CA ASP A 20 10.72 4.91 -9.30
C ASP A 20 11.04 4.73 -10.78
N ARG A 21 10.33 3.82 -11.46
CA ARG A 21 10.47 3.63 -12.92
C ARG A 21 10.06 4.88 -13.68
N LEU A 22 8.96 5.53 -13.28
CA LEU A 22 8.48 6.74 -13.92
C LEU A 22 9.52 7.86 -13.87
N ARG A 23 10.15 8.08 -12.71
CA ARG A 23 11.26 9.05 -12.55
C ARG A 23 12.49 8.72 -13.40
N LYS A 24 12.78 7.43 -13.62
CA LYS A 24 13.90 6.99 -14.45
C LYS A 24 13.64 7.17 -15.94
N ILE A 25 12.38 7.00 -16.38
CA ILE A 25 11.98 7.16 -17.79
C ILE A 25 11.94 8.65 -18.16
N PHE A 26 11.42 9.49 -17.26
CA PHE A 26 11.32 10.93 -17.46
C PHE A 26 12.14 11.71 -16.41
N PRO A 27 13.49 11.65 -16.48
CA PRO A 27 14.33 12.51 -15.67
C PRO A 27 14.16 13.97 -16.11
N SER A 28 14.54 14.92 -15.26
CA SER A 28 14.50 16.36 -15.57
C SER A 28 15.39 16.78 -16.74
N THR A 29 16.26 15.89 -17.21
CA THR A 29 17.11 16.07 -18.41
C THR A 29 16.49 15.50 -19.67
N HIS A 30 15.30 14.90 -19.59
CA HIS A 30 14.63 14.29 -20.75
C HIS A 30 14.22 15.39 -21.76
N PRO A 31 14.45 15.20 -23.07
CA PRO A 31 14.14 16.24 -24.08
C PRO A 31 12.68 16.68 -24.12
N GLN A 32 11.76 15.78 -23.74
CA GLN A 32 10.32 16.03 -23.68
C GLN A 32 9.83 16.26 -22.24
N PHE A 33 10.72 16.49 -21.27
CA PHE A 33 10.35 16.60 -19.87
C PHE A 33 9.26 17.66 -19.66
N ASP A 34 9.44 18.84 -20.24
CA ASP A 34 8.50 19.95 -20.08
C ASP A 34 7.12 19.63 -20.68
N ASP A 35 7.06 18.84 -21.75
CA ASP A 35 5.81 18.46 -22.42
C ASP A 35 4.94 17.53 -21.56
N VAL A 36 5.57 16.71 -20.71
CA VAL A 36 4.88 15.69 -19.89
C VAL A 36 5.03 15.93 -18.39
N PHE A 37 5.63 17.04 -17.98
CA PHE A 37 6.00 17.29 -16.59
C PHE A 37 4.80 17.19 -15.65
N GLU A 38 3.69 17.82 -16.02
CA GLU A 38 2.46 17.81 -15.23
C GLU A 38 1.86 16.40 -15.14
N ASP A 39 1.81 15.67 -16.25
CA ASP A 39 1.24 14.32 -16.31
C ASP A 39 2.08 13.31 -15.51
N VAL A 40 3.41 13.37 -15.67
CA VAL A 40 4.36 12.55 -14.91
C VAL A 40 4.31 12.89 -13.42
N GLY A 41 4.20 14.18 -13.09
CA GLY A 41 4.02 14.66 -11.72
C GLY A 41 2.72 14.12 -11.10
N ALA A 42 1.61 14.24 -11.82
CA ALA A 42 0.30 13.74 -11.38
C ALA A 42 0.31 12.21 -11.20
N ALA A 43 0.86 11.46 -12.15
CA ALA A 43 1.00 10.02 -12.04
C ALA A 43 1.83 9.62 -10.80
N GLY A 44 2.97 10.28 -10.58
CA GLY A 44 3.78 10.04 -9.38
C GLY A 44 3.08 10.40 -8.07
N TYR A 45 2.23 11.44 -8.07
CA TYR A 45 1.40 11.82 -6.93
C TYR A 45 0.36 10.74 -6.63
N TYR A 46 -0.41 10.31 -7.63
CA TYR A 46 -1.49 9.32 -7.43
C TYR A 46 -0.97 7.93 -7.04
N LEU A 47 0.18 7.50 -7.56
CA LEU A 47 0.82 6.24 -7.14
C LEU A 47 1.16 6.27 -5.64
N ARG A 48 1.72 7.40 -5.16
CA ARG A 48 2.04 7.59 -3.74
C ARG A 48 0.79 7.63 -2.87
N GLU A 49 -0.22 8.37 -3.31
CA GLU A 49 -1.49 8.46 -2.60
C GLU A 49 -2.16 7.09 -2.46
N ALA A 50 -2.19 6.30 -3.54
CA ALA A 50 -2.68 4.92 -3.50
C ALA A 50 -1.92 4.06 -2.47
N GLY A 51 -0.59 4.18 -2.42
CA GLY A 51 0.24 3.50 -1.41
C GLY A 51 -0.17 3.86 0.02
N TYR A 52 -0.40 5.14 0.33
CA TYR A 52 -0.85 5.56 1.66
C TYR A 52 -2.24 5.02 2.01
N ARG A 53 -3.14 4.93 1.04
CA ARG A 53 -4.46 4.33 1.27
C ARG A 53 -4.36 2.84 1.54
N LEU A 54 -3.51 2.11 0.83
CA LEU A 54 -3.26 0.69 1.10
C LEU A 54 -2.62 0.46 2.47
N GLU A 55 -1.69 1.31 2.89
CA GLU A 55 -1.12 1.24 4.24
C GLU A 55 -2.20 1.38 5.33
N SER A 56 -3.18 2.26 5.12
CA SER A 56 -4.33 2.39 6.03
C SER A 56 -5.17 1.11 6.07
N VAL A 57 -5.43 0.49 4.92
CA VAL A 57 -6.18 -0.78 4.84
C VAL A 57 -5.43 -1.90 5.55
N LEU A 58 -4.13 -2.02 5.32
CA LEU A 58 -3.26 -3.01 5.97
C LEU A 58 -3.31 -2.88 7.50
N LYS A 59 -3.22 -1.65 8.02
CA LYS A 59 -3.33 -1.40 9.48
C LYS A 59 -4.67 -1.83 10.04
N THR A 60 -5.77 -1.60 9.32
CA THR A 60 -7.10 -2.04 9.74
C THR A 60 -7.21 -3.56 9.78
N VAL A 61 -6.79 -4.26 8.72
CA VAL A 61 -6.85 -5.73 8.63
C VAL A 61 -5.97 -6.39 9.70
N GLN A 62 -4.78 -5.86 9.95
CA GLN A 62 -3.87 -6.36 10.98
C GLN A 62 -4.38 -6.07 12.40
N GLY A 63 -5.02 -4.91 12.60
CA GLY A 63 -5.66 -4.54 13.88
C GLY A 63 -6.86 -5.42 14.23
N ASP A 64 -7.73 -5.70 13.26
CA ASP A 64 -8.88 -6.61 13.45
C ASP A 64 -8.46 -8.06 13.72
N SER A 65 -7.35 -8.50 13.11
CA SER A 65 -6.77 -9.82 13.37
C SER A 65 -6.29 -9.98 14.82
N ALA A 66 -5.77 -8.92 15.43
CA ALA A 66 -5.36 -8.92 16.83
C ALA A 66 -6.56 -8.93 17.79
N ALA A 67 -7.64 -8.21 17.47
CA ALA A 67 -8.86 -8.18 18.28
C ALA A 67 -9.62 -9.53 18.25
N SER A 68 -9.70 -10.19 17.09
CA SER A 68 -10.38 -11.49 16.95
C SER A 68 -9.67 -12.65 17.68
N SER A 69 -8.34 -12.59 17.83
CA SER A 69 -7.61 -13.61 18.60
C SER A 69 -7.74 -13.41 20.12
N SER A 70 -7.99 -12.19 20.58
CA SER A 70 -8.24 -11.89 21.99
C SER A 70 -9.65 -12.28 22.46
N HIS A 71 -10.66 -12.31 21.57
CA HIS A 71 -12.03 -12.63 21.96
C HIS A 71 -12.26 -14.13 22.18
N ARG A 72 -11.55 -15.00 21.43
CA ARG A 72 -11.62 -16.46 21.59
C ARG A 72 -10.97 -17.00 22.86
N ALA A 73 -10.07 -16.25 23.48
CA ALA A 73 -9.38 -16.69 24.71
C ALA A 73 -10.20 -16.48 25.99
N SER A 74 -11.37 -15.82 25.90
CA SER A 74 -12.20 -15.50 27.08
C SER A 74 -13.44 -16.37 27.22
N GLU A 75 -13.73 -17.28 26.29
CA GLU A 75 -14.94 -18.12 26.31
C GLU A 75 -14.71 -19.56 26.83
N GLU A 76 -13.47 -19.99 27.11
CA GLU A 76 -13.18 -21.38 27.57
C GLU A 76 -13.00 -21.56 29.10
N THR A 77 -13.33 -20.55 29.92
CA THR A 77 -13.15 -20.62 31.39
C THR A 77 -14.43 -20.57 32.23
N GLU A 78 -15.56 -21.05 31.68
CA GLU A 78 -16.74 -21.38 32.49
C GLU A 78 -17.31 -22.73 32.04
N ILE A 79 -16.72 -23.82 32.53
CA ILE A 79 -17.44 -25.09 32.68
C ILE A 79 -17.17 -25.59 34.10
N GLU A 80 -18.29 -25.72 34.82
CA GLU A 80 -18.58 -26.06 36.22
C GLU A 80 -17.68 -27.11 36.90
#